data_AF-A0A7R9QMB6-F1
#
_entry.id   AF-A0A7R9QMB6-F1
#
_cell.length_a   1.000
_cell.length_b   1.000
_cell.length_c   1.000
_cell.angle_alpha   90.00
_cell.angle_beta   90.00
_cell.angle_gamma   90.00
#
_symmetry.space_group_name_H-M   'P 1'
#
loop_
_entity.id
_entity.type
_entity.pdbx_description
1 polymer ?
#
loop_
_entity_poly.entity_id
_entity_poly.type
_entity_poly.pdbx_seq_one_letter_code
_entity_poly.pdbx_strand_id
1 'polypeptide(L)' 'MYAHSRYSLQLERTVNQAFLDLQGVGNRTNDPEFTDFIESEILHEQVDDIMKLADHVTDLKWVGTGLGEYLFHKRP' A
#
# COMPACT_ATOMS: atom_id res chain seq x y z
N MET A 1 -17.08 5.87 2.02
CA MET A 1 -15.69 5.61 2.47
C MET A 1 -15.01 4.54 1.63
N TYR A 2 -15.73 3.47 1.28
CA TYR A 2 -15.23 2.37 0.43
C TYR A 2 -14.50 2.79 -0.87
N ALA A 3 -15.08 3.70 -1.66
CA ALA A 3 -14.48 4.14 -2.93
C ALA A 3 -13.13 4.87 -2.72
N HIS A 4 -13.01 5.63 -1.62
CA HIS A 4 -11.77 6.30 -1.26
C HIS A 4 -10.68 5.28 -0.89
N SER A 5 -10.97 4.31 -0.02
CA SER A 5 -10.02 3.26 0.35
C SER A 5 -9.55 2.44 -0.85
N ARG A 6 -10.43 2.17 -1.83
CA ARG A 6 -10.04 1.51 -3.09
C ARG A 6 -9.10 2.36 -3.94
N TYR A 7 -9.34 3.66 -4.01
CA TYR A 7 -8.47 4.58 -4.74
C TYR A 7 -7.08 4.66 -4.08
N SER A 8 -7.03 4.80 -2.76
CA SER A 8 -5.77 4.80 -2.00
C SER A 8 -4.99 3.50 -2.21
N LEU A 9 -5.64 2.34 -2.15
CA LEU A 9 -4.98 1.05 -2.43
C LEU A 9 -4.39 0.97 -3.85
N GLN A 10 -5.09 1.51 -4.85
CA GLN A 10 -4.60 1.52 -6.22
C GLN A 10 -3.41 2.47 -6.39
N LEU A 11 -3.45 3.61 -5.71
CA LEU A 11 -2.34 4.56 -5.69
C LEU A 11 -1.10 3.93 -5.04
N GLU A 12 -1.26 3.29 -3.88
CA GLU A 12 -0.15 2.65 -3.16
C GLU A 12 0.51 1.54 -3.99
N ARG A 13 -0.29 0.70 -4.66
CA ARG A 13 0.26 -0.31 -5.60
C ARG A 13 1.03 0.31 -6.76
N THR A 14 0.60 1.48 -7.23
CA THR A 14 1.28 2.21 -8.31
C THR A 14 2.60 2.78 -7.81
N VAL A 15 2.64 3.32 -6.60
CA VAL A 15 3.85 3.83 -5.95
C VAL A 15 4.84 2.69 -5.69
N ASN A 16 4.39 1.56 -5.14
CA ASN A 16 5.23 0.38 -4.96
C ASN A 16 5.83 -0.13 -6.28
N GLN A 17 5.06 -0.12 -7.38
CA GLN A 17 5.60 -0.47 -8.70
C GLN A 17 6.69 0.51 -9.15
N ALA A 18 6.51 1.81 -8.92
CA ALA A 18 7.55 2.80 -9.24
C ALA A 18 8.83 2.56 -8.42
N PHE A 19 8.73 2.13 -7.16
CA PHE A 19 9.89 1.76 -6.34
C PHE A 19 10.57 0.49 -6.83
N LEU A 20 9.82 -0.54 -7.26
CA LEU A 20 10.39 -1.72 -7.91
C LEU A 20 11.13 -1.38 -9.20
N ASP A 21 10.56 -0.48 -10.01
CA ASP A 21 11.20 -0.02 -11.24
C ASP A 21 12.50 0.75 -10.94
N LEU A 22 12.50 1.56 -9.88
CA LEU A 22 13.65 2.31 -9.38
C LEU A 22 14.76 1.40 -8.83
N GLN A 23 14.41 0.39 -8.02
CA GLN A 23 15.32 -0.67 -7.60
C GLN A 23 15.92 -1.38 -8.83
N GLY A 24 15.11 -1.62 -9.86
CA GLY A 24 15.57 -2.15 -11.14
C GLY A 24 16.60 -1.25 -11.85
N VAL A 25 16.50 0.08 -11.70
CA VAL A 25 17.55 1.01 -12.17
C VAL A 25 18.83 0.81 -11.37
N GLY A 26 18.75 0.76 -10.03
CA GLY A 26 19.90 0.53 -9.13
C GLY A 26 20.67 -0.74 -9.46
N ASN A 27 19.95 -1.83 -9.72
CA ASN A 27 20.52 -3.10 -10.17
C ASN A 27 21.25 -2.97 -11.51
N ARG A 28 20.70 -2.22 -12.47
CA ARG A 28 21.35 -2.00 -13.79
C ARG A 28 22.58 -1.11 -13.70
N THR A 29 22.60 -0.16 -12.76
CA THR A 29 23.75 0.72 -12.51
C THR A 29 24.79 0.08 -11.59
N ASN A 30 24.51 -1.13 -11.08
CA ASN A 30 25.37 -1.88 -10.19
C ASN A 30 25.67 -1.08 -8.91
N ASP A 31 24.61 -0.53 -8.30
CA ASP A 31 24.63 0.22 -7.05
C ASP A 31 23.98 -0.60 -5.92
N PRO A 32 24.76 -1.41 -5.18
CA PRO A 32 24.23 -2.29 -4.15
C PRO A 32 23.70 -1.54 -2.95
N GLU A 33 24.27 -0.38 -2.61
CA GLU A 33 23.87 0.39 -1.42
C GLU A 33 22.51 1.05 -1.66
N PHE A 34 22.31 1.63 -2.85
CA PHE A 34 21.01 2.14 -3.23
C PHE A 34 19.94 1.05 -3.30
N THR A 35 20.29 -0.11 -3.85
CA THR A 35 19.34 -1.23 -3.99
C THR A 35 18.93 -1.79 -2.63
N ASP A 36 19.88 -1.99 -1.72
CA ASP A 36 19.65 -2.44 -0.35
C ASP A 36 18.78 -1.45 0.44
N PHE A 37 19.01 -0.15 0.27
CA PHE A 37 18.18 0.91 0.86
C PHE A 37 16.71 0.84 0.38
N ILE A 38 16.48 0.72 -0.93
CA ILE A 38 15.11 0.62 -1.47
C ILE A 38 14.41 -0.66 -0.96
N GLU A 39 15.12 -1.78 -0.88
CA GLU A 39 14.55 -3.05 -0.41
C GLU A 39 14.19 -3.03 1.08
N SER A 40 15.12 -2.61 1.93
CA SER A 40 14.99 -2.70 3.38
C SER A 40 14.08 -1.62 3.97
N GLU A 41 14.25 -0.37 3.52
CA GLU A 41 13.57 0.78 4.14
C GLU A 41 12.25 1.14 3.46
N ILE A 42 12.05 0.77 2.18
CA ILE A 42 10.88 1.23 1.42
C ILE A 42 9.98 0.07 1.01
N LEU A 43 10.49 -0.92 0.27
CA LEU A 43 9.66 -1.98 -0.28
C LEU A 43 9.01 -2.85 0.81
N HIS A 44 9.68 -3.03 1.95
CA HIS A 44 9.07 -3.73 3.09
C HIS A 44 7.86 -2.97 3.65
N GLU A 45 8.00 -1.67 3.90
CA GLU A 45 6.91 -0.83 4.40
C GLU A 45 5.74 -0.72 3.39
N GLN A 46 6.05 -0.63 2.10
CA GLN A 46 5.05 -0.59 1.03
C GLN A 46 4.15 -1.83 1.01
N VAL A 47 4.72 -3.03 1.24
CA VAL A 47 3.93 -4.27 1.30
C VAL A 47 2.97 -4.25 2.50
N ASP A 48 3.44 -3.79 3.66
CA ASP A 48 2.61 -3.68 4.86
C ASP A 48 1.47 -2.67 4.68
N ASP A 49 1.73 -1.52 4.06
CA ASP A 49 0.72 -0.50 3.83
C ASP A 49 -0.32 -0.92 2.78
N ILE A 50 0.12 -1.61 1.72
CA ILE A 50 -0.79 -2.23 0.75
C ILE A 50 -1.69 -3.26 1.44
N MET A 51 -1.15 -4.06 2.37
CA MET A 51 -1.94 -5.03 3.13
C MET A 51 -2.99 -4.35 4.01
N LYS A 52 -2.59 -3.36 4.81
CA LYS A 52 -3.53 -2.58 5.65
C LYS A 52 -4.66 -1.96 4.82
N LEU A 53 -4.34 -1.38 3.66
CA LEU A 53 -5.35 -0.81 2.77
C LEU A 53 -6.25 -1.87 2.14
N ALA A 54 -5.73 -3.05 1.80
CA ALA A 54 -6.51 -4.17 1.29
C ALA A 54 -7.48 -4.72 2.34
N ASP A 55 -7.05 -4.80 3.60
CA ASP A 55 -7.88 -5.18 4.73
C ASP A 55 -9.00 -4.15 4.94
N HIS A 56 -8.69 -2.86 4.91
CA HIS A 56 -9.71 -1.80 4.99
C HIS A 56 -10.74 -1.89 3.87
N VAL A 57 -10.32 -2.14 2.63
CA VAL A 57 -11.25 -2.33 1.50
C VAL A 57 -12.13 -3.55 1.72
N THR A 58 -11.57 -4.63 2.23
CA THR A 58 -12.31 -5.87 2.51
C THR A 58 -13.33 -5.60 3.62
N ASP A 59 -12.92 -5.10 4.77
CA ASP A 59 -13.81 -4.78 5.88
C ASP A 59 -14.95 -3.83 5.46
N LEU A 60 -14.63 -2.76 4.72
CA LEU A 60 -15.64 -1.82 4.22
C LEU A 60 -16.65 -2.45 3.26
N LYS A 61 -16.22 -3.44 2.47
CA LYS A 61 -17.12 -4.22 1.61
C LYS A 61 -18.06 -5.09 2.44
N TRP A 62 -17.58 -5.65 3.56
CA TRP A 62 -18.35 -6.54 4.43
C TRP A 62 -19.37 -5.80 5.30
N VAL A 63 -18.98 -4.66 5.89
CA VAL A 63 -19.87 -3.91 6.79
C VAL A 63 -20.95 -3.14 6.04
N GLY A 64 -20.74 -2.84 4.76
CA GLY A 64 -21.68 -2.09 3.93
C GLY A 64 -21.83 -0.63 4.35
N THR A 65 -22.67 0.11 3.63
CA THR A 65 -22.86 1.56 3.81
C THR A 65 -23.68 1.89 5.06
N GLY A 66 -23.48 3.09 5.63
CA GLY A 66 -24.29 3.59 6.74
C GLY A 66 -23.72 3.22 8.11
N LEU A 67 -24.45 2.41 8.90
CA LEU A 67 -24.02 2.04 10.25
C LEU A 67 -22.70 1.25 10.25
N GLY A 68 -22.50 0.38 9.26
CA GLY A 68 -21.26 -0.38 9.08
C GLY A 68 -20.04 0.52 8.88
N GLU A 69 -20.13 1.47 7.95
CA GLU A 69 -19.08 2.48 7.73
C GLU A 69 -18.81 3.34 8.99
N TYR A 70 -19.85 3.73 9.73
CA TYR A 70 -19.69 4.50 10.98
C TYR A 70 -18.93 3.70 12.05
N LEU A 71 -19.28 2.43 12.24
CA LEU A 71 -18.61 1.56 13.21
C LEU A 71 -17.17 1.27 12.79
N PHE A 72 -16.90 1.08 11.50
CA PHE A 72 -15.56 0.92 10.99
C PHE A 72 -14.69 2.15 11.30
N HIS A 73 -15.20 3.37 11.06
CA HIS A 73 -14.46 4.60 11.36
C HIS A 73 -14.19 4.80 12.86
N LYS A 74 -15.07 4.29 13.72
CA LYS A 74 -14.92 4.37 15.18
C LYS A 74 -14.03 3.29 15.79
N ARG A 75 -13.57 2.31 15.01
CA ARG A 75 -12.62 1.33 15.52
C ARG A 75 -11.33 2.04 15.96
N PRO A 76 -10.74 1.63 17.10
CA PRO A 76 -9.51 2.21 17.63
C PRO A 76 -8.32 1.98 16.69
#